data_AF-Q07HQ7-F1
#
_entry.id   AF-Q07HQ7-F1
#
_cell.length_a   1.000
_cell.length_b   1.000
_cell.length_c   1.000
_cell.angle_alpha   90.00
_cell.angle_beta   90.00
_cell.angle_gamma   90.00
#
_symmetry.space_group_name_H-M   'P 1'
#
loop_
_entity.id
_entity.type
_entity.pdbx_description
1 polymer ?
#
loop_
_entity_poly.entity_id
_entity_poly.type
_entity_poly.pdbx_seq_one_letter_code
_entity_poly.pdbx_strand_id
1 'polypeptide(L)'
;MVEQTLKGTPSGSSAGQGAKSQAQSLRGATEQAVGAGREIKDKVGDIAGSTGESIKHQASEFADAAKDFAAQASDRIKERVADQAGMGADFVGNFAETMRRAAREFDTELPIAATFIRKAASQVESVSDSVRNGDLQDLVAGAQSFARRQPTAFLGLAVLAGFGAVRFLKSSAGNENQSRHHATDTTDFKEGRSHERQQRPFDS
;
A
#
# COMPACT_ATOMS: atom_id res chain seq x y z
N MET A 1 7.14 -42.84 -55.74
CA MET A 1 6.11 -41.93 -56.28
C MET A 1 5.63 -41.09 -55.10
N VAL A 2 5.97 -39.81 -55.11
CA VAL A 2 5.77 -38.85 -54.03
C VAL A 2 4.46 -38.11 -54.31
N GLU A 3 3.49 -38.20 -53.41
CA GLU A 3 2.37 -37.25 -53.41
C GLU A 3 2.40 -36.44 -52.12
N GLN A 4 2.55 -35.13 -52.34
CA GLN A 4 2.44 -34.08 -51.35
C GLN A 4 0.97 -33.94 -50.96
N THR A 5 0.68 -33.85 -49.67
CA THR A 5 -0.50 -33.10 -49.22
C THR A 5 -0.12 -32.31 -47.97
N LEU A 6 0.15 -31.03 -48.21
CA LEU A 6 0.32 -29.99 -47.22
C LEU A 6 -1.05 -29.71 -46.58
N LYS A 7 -1.17 -29.88 -45.26
CA LYS A 7 -2.26 -29.28 -44.49
C LYS A 7 -1.67 -28.39 -43.41
N GLY A 8 -2.10 -27.14 -43.46
CA GLY A 8 -1.43 -25.98 -42.91
C GLY A 8 -1.19 -26.01 -41.40
N THR A 9 -0.04 -25.47 -41.03
CA THR A 9 0.22 -24.93 -39.70
C THR A 9 -0.63 -23.66 -39.52
N PRO A 10 -1.53 -23.54 -38.53
CA PRO A 10 -2.03 -22.24 -38.11
C PRO A 10 -0.92 -21.52 -37.35
N SER A 11 -0.01 -20.87 -38.08
CA SER A 11 0.96 -19.93 -37.52
C SER A 11 0.33 -18.54 -37.52
N GLY A 12 0.05 -17.99 -36.33
CA GLY A 12 -0.32 -16.58 -36.16
C GLY A 12 -1.58 -16.31 -35.33
N SER A 13 -1.49 -16.36 -34.00
CA SER A 13 -2.44 -15.59 -33.15
C SER A 13 -2.07 -15.44 -31.66
N SER A 14 -0.99 -16.04 -31.17
CA SER A 14 -0.68 -15.99 -29.73
C SER A 14 -0.03 -14.69 -29.24
N ALA A 15 0.55 -13.86 -30.12
CA ALA A 15 1.20 -12.60 -29.71
C ALA A 15 0.22 -11.42 -29.50
N GLY A 16 -1.02 -11.51 -30.02
CA GLY A 16 -2.04 -10.45 -29.92
C GLY A 16 -3.10 -10.68 -28.83
N GLN A 17 -3.15 -11.87 -28.22
CA GLN A 17 -4.17 -12.23 -27.23
C GLN A 17 -3.80 -11.79 -25.81
N GLY A 18 -2.50 -11.81 -25.44
CA GLY A 18 -2.04 -11.35 -24.12
C GLY A 18 -2.32 -9.86 -23.84
N ALA A 19 -2.04 -8.99 -24.81
CA ALA A 19 -2.29 -7.55 -24.69
C ALA A 19 -3.79 -7.20 -24.63
N LYS A 20 -4.64 -7.94 -25.36
CA LYS A 20 -6.10 -7.76 -25.33
C LYS A 20 -6.70 -8.23 -24.00
N SER A 21 -6.26 -9.37 -23.48
CA SER A 21 -6.73 -9.87 -22.18
C SER A 21 -6.31 -8.99 -21.00
N GLN A 22 -5.11 -8.38 -21.07
CA GLN A 22 -4.64 -7.43 -20.05
C GLN A 22 -5.38 -6.09 -20.14
N ALA A 23 -5.65 -5.58 -21.35
CA ALA A 23 -6.48 -4.40 -21.54
C ALA A 23 -7.92 -4.60 -21.03
N GLN A 24 -8.47 -5.81 -21.18
CA GLN A 24 -9.83 -6.13 -20.76
C GLN A 24 -9.96 -6.27 -19.23
N SER A 25 -8.94 -6.84 -18.58
CA SER A 25 -8.88 -6.93 -17.11
C SER A 25 -8.62 -5.57 -16.46
N LEU A 26 -7.78 -4.72 -17.07
CA LEU A 26 -7.62 -3.33 -16.64
C LEU A 26 -8.90 -2.51 -16.79
N ARG A 27 -9.66 -2.72 -17.87
CA ARG A 27 -10.93 -2.02 -18.11
C ARG A 27 -11.97 -2.41 -17.06
N GLY A 28 -12.09 -3.70 -16.73
CA GLY A 28 -12.97 -4.17 -15.66
C GLY A 28 -12.58 -3.61 -14.29
N ALA A 29 -11.29 -3.59 -13.95
CA ALA A 29 -10.80 -2.97 -12.72
C ALA A 29 -11.04 -1.45 -12.69
N THR A 30 -10.90 -0.77 -13.84
CA THR A 30 -11.18 0.66 -13.98
C THR A 30 -12.67 0.95 -13.83
N GLU A 31 -13.55 0.14 -14.43
CA GLU A 31 -15.01 0.27 -14.30
C GLU A 31 -15.46 0.04 -12.86
N GLN A 32 -14.86 -0.92 -12.16
CA GLN A 32 -15.13 -1.19 -10.75
C GLN A 32 -14.64 -0.04 -9.85
N ALA A 33 -13.46 0.52 -10.12
CA ALA A 33 -12.95 1.70 -9.43
C ALA A 33 -13.78 2.96 -9.70
N VAL A 34 -14.26 3.15 -10.94
CA VAL A 34 -15.15 4.26 -11.32
C VAL A 34 -16.52 4.12 -10.65
N GLY A 35 -17.05 2.89 -10.54
CA GLY A 35 -18.28 2.59 -9.81
C GLY A 35 -18.16 2.93 -8.32
N ALA A 36 -17.10 2.45 -7.66
CA ALA A 36 -16.81 2.78 -6.26
C ALA A 36 -16.56 4.29 -6.06
N GLY A 37 -15.89 4.93 -7.01
CA GLY A 37 -15.64 6.38 -6.99
C GLY A 37 -16.91 7.22 -7.11
N ARG A 38 -17.91 6.77 -7.89
CA ARG A 38 -19.23 7.42 -7.97
C ARG A 38 -19.97 7.32 -6.64
N GLU A 39 -20.00 6.15 -6.02
CA GLU A 39 -20.68 5.96 -4.73
C GLU A 39 -20.05 6.83 -3.62
N ILE A 40 -18.71 6.94 -3.60
CA ILE A 40 -18.01 7.84 -2.69
C ILE A 40 -18.37 9.31 -3.00
N LYS A 41 -18.41 9.69 -4.28
CA LYS A 41 -18.76 11.05 -4.69
C LYS A 41 -20.19 11.42 -4.27
N ASP A 42 -21.14 10.49 -4.41
CA ASP A 42 -22.54 10.69 -4.01
C ASP A 42 -22.64 10.86 -2.49
N LYS A 43 -22.03 9.97 -1.70
CA LYS A 43 -21.97 10.10 -0.22
C LYS A 43 -21.28 11.38 0.24
N VAL A 44 -20.19 11.78 -0.41
CA VAL A 44 -19.48 13.04 -0.10
C VAL A 44 -20.34 14.25 -0.48
N GLY A 45 -21.09 14.17 -1.58
CA GLY A 45 -22.06 15.19 -1.99
C GLY A 45 -23.18 15.38 -0.97
N ASP A 46 -23.71 14.29 -0.43
CA ASP A 46 -24.74 14.31 0.61
C ASP A 46 -24.23 14.90 1.94
N ILE A 47 -23.01 14.54 2.34
CA ILE A 47 -22.35 15.09 3.55
C ILE A 47 -22.07 16.59 3.38
N ALA A 48 -21.62 17.01 2.19
CA ALA A 48 -21.39 18.42 1.88
C ALA A 48 -22.70 19.22 1.84
N GLY A 49 -23.79 18.61 1.38
CA GLY A 49 -25.10 19.25 1.25
C GLY A 49 -25.90 19.37 2.56
N SER A 50 -25.65 18.52 3.56
CA SER A 50 -26.53 18.43 4.74
C SER A 50 -25.93 18.90 6.07
N THR A 51 -24.65 19.28 6.16
CA THR A 51 -24.04 19.49 7.50
C THR A 51 -22.83 20.44 7.49
N GLY A 52 -22.87 21.53 6.73
CA GLY A 52 -21.77 22.51 6.73
C GLY A 52 -21.46 23.11 8.12
N GLU A 53 -22.49 23.35 8.93
CA GLU A 53 -22.36 23.99 10.24
C GLU A 53 -21.86 23.02 11.34
N SER A 54 -22.45 21.82 11.44
CA SER A 54 -22.02 20.84 12.47
C SER A 54 -20.65 20.23 12.16
N ILE A 55 -20.30 20.08 10.87
CA ILE A 55 -18.94 19.65 10.48
C ILE A 55 -17.91 20.69 10.90
N LYS A 56 -18.21 21.99 10.76
CA LYS A 56 -17.26 23.05 11.14
C LYS A 56 -16.98 23.05 12.65
N HIS A 57 -18.01 22.83 13.47
CA HIS A 57 -17.85 22.72 14.92
C HIS A 57 -17.00 21.49 15.31
N GLN A 58 -17.35 20.31 14.79
CA GLN A 58 -16.60 19.09 15.08
C GLN A 58 -15.16 19.15 14.58
N ALA A 59 -14.96 19.75 13.39
CA ALA A 59 -13.63 19.95 12.81
C ALA A 59 -12.79 20.93 13.63
N SER A 60 -13.39 21.95 14.24
CA SER A 60 -12.66 22.91 15.09
C SER A 60 -12.19 22.24 16.38
N GLU A 61 -13.08 21.52 17.08
CA GLU A 61 -12.71 20.76 18.28
C GLU A 61 -11.63 19.72 17.99
N PHE A 62 -11.76 18.99 16.88
CA PHE A 62 -10.76 18.02 16.45
C PHE A 62 -9.44 18.71 16.08
N ALA A 63 -9.48 19.86 15.41
CA ALA A 63 -8.29 20.61 15.06
C ALA A 63 -7.55 21.13 16.30
N ASP A 64 -8.25 21.58 17.33
CA ASP A 64 -7.63 22.04 18.56
C ASP A 64 -7.02 20.88 19.35
N ALA A 65 -7.73 19.75 19.47
CA ALA A 65 -7.17 18.53 20.07
C ALA A 65 -5.93 18.02 19.29
N ALA A 66 -5.97 18.08 17.96
CA ALA A 66 -4.85 17.70 17.11
C ALA A 66 -3.65 18.64 17.29
N LYS A 67 -3.86 19.95 17.46
CA LYS A 67 -2.76 20.91 17.74
C LYS A 67 -2.09 20.60 19.06
N ASP A 68 -2.86 20.35 20.12
CA ASP A 68 -2.30 20.03 21.45
C ASP A 68 -1.49 18.74 21.43
N PHE A 69 -2.03 17.71 20.79
CA PHE A 69 -1.29 16.45 20.59
C PHE A 69 -0.03 16.65 19.75
N ALA A 70 -0.12 17.41 18.65
CA ALA A 70 1.01 17.70 17.78
C ALA A 70 2.10 18.49 18.49
N ALA A 71 1.75 19.47 19.33
CA ALA A 71 2.71 20.22 20.14
C ALA A 71 3.47 19.28 21.08
N GLN A 72 2.75 18.47 21.88
CA GLN A 72 3.36 17.50 22.80
C GLN A 72 4.21 16.44 22.09
N ALA A 73 3.74 15.93 20.95
CA ALA A 73 4.50 14.98 20.15
C ALA A 73 5.76 15.62 19.57
N SER A 74 5.67 16.87 19.09
CA SER A 74 6.79 17.58 18.47
C SER A 74 7.92 17.84 19.48
N ASP A 75 7.60 18.18 20.72
CA ASP A 75 8.61 18.41 21.76
C ASP A 75 9.36 17.10 22.09
N ARG A 76 8.63 15.98 22.21
CA ARG A 76 9.24 14.66 22.42
C ARG A 76 10.08 14.18 21.24
N ILE A 77 9.63 14.47 20.02
CA ILE A 77 10.38 14.11 18.80
C ILE A 77 11.67 14.93 18.73
N LYS A 78 11.64 16.24 19.00
CA LYS A 78 12.86 17.08 19.00
C LYS A 78 13.90 16.57 19.99
N GLU A 79 13.48 16.20 21.19
CA GLU A 79 14.37 15.65 22.22
C GLU A 79 15.01 14.34 21.77
N ARG A 80 14.24 13.43 21.16
CA ARG A 80 14.74 12.12 20.68
C ARG A 80 15.57 12.20 19.40
N VAL A 81 15.25 13.11 18.49
CA VAL A 81 15.95 13.28 17.20
C VAL A 81 17.32 13.93 17.42
N ALA A 82 17.43 14.87 18.36
CA ALA A 82 18.73 15.43 18.75
C ALA A 82 19.74 14.35 19.21
N ASP A 83 19.25 13.28 19.84
CA ASP A 83 20.07 12.18 20.35
C ASP A 83 20.36 11.07 19.30
N GLN A 84 19.58 10.97 18.21
CA GLN A 84 19.58 9.79 17.31
C GLN A 84 19.76 10.10 15.81
N ALA A 85 19.99 11.37 15.43
CA ALA A 85 20.07 11.81 14.02
C ALA A 85 21.08 11.04 13.14
N GLY A 86 22.07 10.37 13.72
CA GLY A 86 23.09 9.60 12.98
C GLY A 86 22.62 8.28 12.34
N MET A 87 21.49 7.69 12.77
CA MET A 87 21.12 6.31 12.39
C MET A 87 20.32 6.17 11.07
N GLY A 88 19.97 7.27 10.40
CA GLY A 88 19.09 7.25 9.22
C GLY A 88 19.77 7.04 7.85
N ALA A 89 21.09 7.18 7.77
CA ALA A 89 21.80 7.25 6.49
C ALA A 89 21.74 5.93 5.68
N ASP A 90 21.84 4.78 6.35
CA ASP A 90 21.84 3.47 5.69
C ASP A 90 20.47 3.10 5.10
N PHE A 91 19.38 3.59 5.70
CA PHE A 91 18.02 3.35 5.21
C PHE A 91 17.74 4.12 3.91
N VAL A 92 18.24 5.36 3.83
CA VAL A 92 18.09 6.23 2.65
C VAL A 92 18.85 5.67 1.45
N GLY A 93 20.06 5.12 1.66
CA GLY A 93 20.85 4.51 0.60
C GLY A 93 20.15 3.33 -0.08
N ASN A 94 19.63 2.38 0.73
CA ASN A 94 18.94 1.19 0.22
C ASN A 94 17.61 1.52 -0.49
N PHE A 95 16.90 2.55 -0.01
CA PHE A 95 15.68 3.03 -0.64
C PHE A 95 15.96 3.74 -1.98
N ALA A 96 16.97 4.60 -2.04
CA ALA A 96 17.39 5.27 -3.26
C ALA A 96 17.82 4.27 -4.35
N GLU A 97 18.52 3.20 -3.97
CA GLU A 97 18.95 2.14 -4.89
C GLU A 97 17.76 1.36 -5.46
N THR A 98 16.75 1.09 -4.62
CA THR A 98 15.48 0.45 -5.02
C THR A 98 14.68 1.33 -5.98
N MET A 99 14.55 2.63 -5.68
CA MET A 99 13.91 3.60 -6.56
C MET A 99 14.65 3.76 -7.90
N ARG A 100 15.99 3.80 -7.89
CA ARG A 100 16.79 3.88 -9.12
C ARG A 100 16.58 2.67 -10.02
N ARG A 101 16.38 1.49 -9.42
CA ARG A 101 16.07 0.24 -10.13
C ARG A 101 14.68 0.28 -10.77
N ALA A 102 13.68 0.76 -10.04
CA ALA A 102 12.31 0.92 -10.54
C ALA A 102 12.19 2.02 -11.62
N ALA A 103 12.92 3.14 -11.48
CA ALA A 103 12.91 4.23 -12.45
C ALA A 103 13.48 3.82 -13.81
N ARG A 104 14.53 2.98 -13.83
CA ARG A 104 15.08 2.41 -15.07
C ARG A 104 14.06 1.54 -15.84
N GLU A 105 13.10 0.96 -15.13
CA GLU A 105 12.01 0.17 -15.73
C GLU A 105 10.90 1.06 -16.33
N PHE A 106 10.73 2.28 -15.80
CA PHE A 106 9.63 3.19 -16.16
C PHE A 106 9.98 4.27 -17.21
N ASP A 107 11.26 4.49 -17.50
CA ASP A 107 11.74 5.58 -18.37
C ASP A 107 11.33 5.40 -19.86
N THR A 108 10.96 4.18 -20.26
CA THR A 108 10.72 3.83 -21.67
C THR A 108 9.30 4.17 -22.18
N GLU A 109 8.33 4.41 -21.29
CA GLU A 109 6.90 4.27 -21.66
C GLU A 109 6.10 5.58 -21.79
N LEU A 110 6.42 6.70 -21.11
CA LEU A 110 5.49 7.84 -21.01
C LEU A 110 6.14 9.26 -20.98
N PRO A 111 6.12 10.04 -22.09
CA PRO A 111 6.68 11.40 -22.14
C PRO A 111 5.91 12.43 -21.29
N ILE A 112 4.62 12.22 -21.02
CA ILE A 112 3.83 13.09 -20.13
C ILE A 112 4.21 12.89 -18.65
N ALA A 113 4.62 11.67 -18.29
CA ALA A 113 5.10 11.35 -16.97
C ALA A 113 6.46 12.02 -16.70
N ALA A 114 7.33 12.13 -17.71
CA ALA A 114 8.64 12.75 -17.57
C ALA A 114 8.60 14.21 -17.06
N THR A 115 7.63 15.02 -17.51
CA THR A 115 7.47 16.41 -17.03
C THR A 115 6.96 16.48 -15.59
N PHE A 116 6.04 15.58 -15.23
CA PHE A 116 5.53 15.45 -13.86
C PHE A 116 6.62 14.95 -12.90
N ILE A 117 7.38 13.93 -13.32
CA ILE A 117 8.51 13.36 -12.57
C ILE A 117 9.59 14.43 -12.35
N ARG A 118 9.90 15.26 -13.35
CA ARG A 118 10.91 16.34 -13.20
C ARG A 118 10.48 17.41 -12.21
N LYS A 119 9.20 17.80 -12.22
CA LYS A 119 8.63 18.69 -11.19
C LYS A 119 8.61 18.05 -9.80
N ALA A 120 8.26 16.76 -9.72
CA ALA A 120 8.28 16.02 -8.47
C ALA A 120 9.70 15.91 -7.90
N ALA A 121 10.69 15.58 -8.73
CA ALA A 121 12.09 15.48 -8.35
C ALA A 121 12.63 16.80 -7.77
N SER A 122 12.29 17.93 -8.39
CA SER A 122 12.69 19.26 -7.90
C SER A 122 12.10 19.57 -6.51
N GLN A 123 10.88 19.10 -6.22
CA GLN A 123 10.29 19.25 -4.89
C GLN A 123 10.84 18.27 -3.86
N VAL A 124 11.24 17.07 -4.28
CA VAL A 124 11.87 16.08 -3.40
C VAL A 124 13.23 16.58 -2.93
N GLU A 125 14.03 17.20 -3.81
CA GLU A 125 15.34 17.76 -3.46
C GLU A 125 15.22 18.79 -2.32
N SER A 126 14.29 19.74 -2.45
CA SER A 126 14.05 20.75 -1.41
C SER A 126 13.61 20.15 -0.07
N VAL A 127 12.86 19.05 -0.09
CA VAL A 127 12.46 18.34 1.14
C VAL A 127 13.66 17.60 1.74
N SER A 128 14.48 16.97 0.90
CA SER A 128 15.70 16.26 1.33
C SER A 128 16.73 17.20 1.96
N ASP A 129 16.90 18.41 1.42
CA ASP A 129 17.79 19.42 2.00
C ASP A 129 17.30 19.87 3.38
N SER A 130 16.01 20.16 3.55
CA SER A 130 15.46 20.53 4.86
C SER A 130 15.56 19.39 5.88
N VAL A 131 15.40 18.12 5.46
CA VAL A 131 15.60 16.96 6.35
C VAL A 131 17.06 16.82 6.76
N ARG A 132 18.00 16.98 5.82
CA ARG A 132 19.45 16.87 6.06
C ARG A 132 19.95 17.98 6.99
N ASN A 133 19.42 19.19 6.85
CA ASN A 133 19.80 20.34 7.68
C ASN A 133 19.04 20.39 9.02
N GLY A 134 18.07 19.50 9.24
CA GLY A 134 17.31 19.41 10.49
C GLY A 134 16.22 20.46 10.63
N ASP A 135 15.87 21.17 9.55
CA ASP A 135 14.91 22.26 9.53
C ASP A 135 13.46 21.72 9.44
N LEU A 136 13.01 21.02 10.49
CA LEU A 136 11.64 20.49 10.55
C LEU A 136 10.58 21.60 10.47
N GLN A 137 10.89 22.81 10.93
CA GLN A 137 9.96 23.94 10.91
C GLN A 137 9.65 24.38 9.48
N ASP A 138 10.64 24.33 8.58
CA ASP A 138 10.48 24.62 7.15
C ASP A 138 9.68 23.53 6.43
N LEU A 139 9.88 22.26 6.79
CA LEU A 139 9.06 21.16 6.26
C LEU A 139 7.58 21.33 6.63
N VAL A 140 7.29 21.67 7.89
CA VAL A 140 5.91 21.92 8.34
C VAL A 140 5.32 23.15 7.65
N ALA A 141 6.08 24.23 7.51
CA ALA A 141 5.65 25.42 6.80
C ALA A 141 5.35 25.12 5.31
N GLY A 142 6.19 24.31 4.66
CA GLY A 142 6.00 23.85 3.30
C GLY A 142 4.73 22.99 3.15
N ALA A 143 4.51 22.05 4.06
CA ALA A 143 3.30 21.22 4.09
C ALA A 143 2.03 22.06 4.28
N GLN A 144 2.07 23.04 5.19
CA GLN A 144 0.95 23.97 5.42
C GLN A 144 0.65 24.82 4.16
N SER A 145 1.70 25.31 3.50
CA SER A 145 1.56 26.06 2.25
C SER A 145 0.94 25.20 1.14
N PHE A 146 1.39 23.95 1.00
CA PHE A 146 0.82 23.00 0.04
C PHE A 146 -0.66 22.70 0.34
N ALA A 147 -1.01 22.45 1.60
CA ALA A 147 -2.38 22.19 2.02
C ALA A 147 -3.34 23.34 1.66
N ARG A 148 -2.89 24.60 1.82
CA ARG A 148 -3.67 25.79 1.45
C ARG A 148 -3.79 25.97 -0.06
N ARG A 149 -2.77 25.61 -0.83
CA ARG A 149 -2.74 25.77 -2.29
C ARG A 149 -3.51 24.66 -3.02
N GLN A 150 -3.47 23.43 -2.49
CA GLN A 150 -4.08 22.25 -3.10
C GLN A 150 -4.78 21.40 -2.03
N PRO A 151 -5.93 21.85 -1.51
CA PRO A 151 -6.66 21.15 -0.44
C PRO A 151 -7.08 19.73 -0.85
N THR A 152 -7.46 19.51 -2.11
CA THR A 152 -7.85 18.19 -2.62
C THR A 152 -6.68 17.22 -2.67
N ALA A 153 -5.51 17.65 -3.15
CA ALA A 153 -4.32 16.82 -3.19
C ALA A 153 -3.84 16.48 -1.77
N PHE A 154 -3.87 17.46 -0.85
CA PHE A 154 -3.51 17.24 0.54
C PHE A 154 -4.42 16.22 1.23
N LEU A 155 -5.74 16.33 1.07
CA LEU A 155 -6.69 15.35 1.62
C LEU A 155 -6.47 13.95 1.05
N GLY A 156 -6.22 13.83 -0.26
CA GLY A 156 -5.89 12.54 -0.87
C GLY A 156 -4.63 11.92 -0.27
N LEU A 157 -3.56 12.72 -0.12
CA LEU A 157 -2.32 12.27 0.52
C LEU A 157 -2.51 11.90 1.99
N ALA A 158 -3.30 12.67 2.75
CA ALA A 158 -3.58 12.40 4.15
C ALA A 158 -4.33 11.08 4.35
N VAL A 159 -5.31 10.78 3.49
CA VAL A 159 -6.03 9.49 3.51
C VAL A 159 -5.07 8.33 3.19
N LEU A 160 -4.25 8.46 2.16
CA LEU A 160 -3.26 7.44 1.80
C LEU A 160 -2.24 7.22 2.93
N ALA A 161 -1.74 8.29 3.55
CA ALA A 161 -0.83 8.22 4.68
C ALA A 161 -1.48 7.56 5.90
N GLY A 162 -2.72 7.92 6.23
CA GLY A 162 -3.49 7.32 7.32
C GLY A 162 -3.72 5.81 7.11
N PHE A 163 -4.14 5.41 5.91
CA PHE A 163 -4.29 3.99 5.58
C PHE A 163 -2.96 3.25 5.63
N GLY A 164 -1.89 3.84 5.09
CA GLY A 164 -0.54 3.29 5.15
C GLY A 164 -0.06 3.08 6.56
N ALA A 165 -0.29 4.05 7.46
CA ALA A 165 0.05 3.95 8.88
C ALA A 165 -0.71 2.79 9.56
N VAL A 166 -2.03 2.69 9.34
CA VAL A 166 -2.83 1.58 9.87
C VAL A 166 -2.34 0.24 9.33
N ARG A 167 -2.04 0.16 8.03
CA ARG A 167 -1.54 -1.05 7.39
C ARG A 167 -0.17 -1.44 7.92
N PHE A 168 0.71 -0.48 8.20
CA PHE A 168 2.02 -0.71 8.80
C PHE A 168 1.90 -1.21 10.23
N LEU A 169 1.08 -0.57 11.07
CA LEU A 169 0.80 -1.02 12.45
C LEU A 169 0.25 -2.45 12.46
N LYS A 170 -0.73 -2.76 11.60
CA LYS A 170 -1.29 -4.11 11.44
C LYS A 170 -0.26 -5.11 10.92
N SER A 171 0.65 -4.69 10.04
CA SER A 171 1.74 -5.55 9.55
C SER A 171 2.77 -5.85 10.63
N SER A 172 3.13 -4.84 11.41
CA SER A 172 4.15 -4.96 12.45
C SER A 172 3.68 -5.86 13.59
N ALA A 173 2.39 -5.81 13.92
CA ALA A 173 1.78 -6.71 14.91
C ALA A 173 1.65 -8.17 14.41
N GLY A 174 1.68 -8.40 13.09
CA GLY A 174 1.56 -9.73 12.49
C GLY A 174 2.86 -10.55 12.43
N ASN A 175 4.01 -9.93 12.71
CA ASN A 175 5.32 -10.59 12.65
C ASN A 175 5.76 -11.25 13.97
N GLU A 176 4.97 -11.16 15.05
CA GLU A 176 5.33 -11.72 16.36
C GLU A 176 4.76 -13.13 16.63
N ASN A 177 4.12 -13.76 15.64
CA ASN A 177 3.43 -15.05 15.85
C ASN A 177 3.96 -16.23 15.01
N GLN A 178 5.16 -16.12 14.43
CA GLN A 178 5.77 -17.17 13.59
C GLN A 178 7.01 -17.84 14.23
N SER A 179 7.07 -17.90 15.57
CA SER A 179 8.18 -18.54 16.30
C SER A 179 7.74 -19.62 17.28
N ARG A 180 6.52 -20.17 17.18
CA ARG A 180 6.00 -21.14 18.18
C ARG A 180 5.37 -22.42 17.66
N HIS A 181 5.50 -22.79 16.39
CA HIS A 181 5.05 -24.11 15.92
C HIS A 181 6.14 -24.80 15.08
N HIS A 182 7.18 -25.27 15.77
CA HIS A 182 8.03 -26.37 15.29
C HIS A 182 8.69 -27.07 16.49
N ALA A 183 7.88 -27.50 17.45
CA ALA A 183 8.28 -28.52 18.42
C ALA A 183 7.69 -29.85 17.94
N THR A 184 8.51 -30.53 17.14
CA THR A 184 8.50 -31.95 16.80
C THR A 184 7.39 -32.81 17.42
N ASP A 185 6.47 -33.20 16.53
CA ASP A 185 5.74 -34.45 16.55
C ASP A 185 6.72 -35.62 16.74
N THR A 186 6.74 -36.19 17.94
CA THR A 186 7.19 -37.56 18.17
C THR A 186 6.48 -38.04 19.43
N THR A 187 6.09 -39.32 19.44
CA THR A 187 5.25 -40.02 20.43
C THR A 187 3.74 -39.84 20.25
N ASP A 188 3.09 -40.76 19.54
CA ASP A 188 2.48 -41.94 20.18
C ASP A 188 1.82 -42.81 19.10
N PHE A 189 2.58 -43.77 18.56
CA PHE A 189 2.01 -44.83 17.74
C PHE A 189 1.81 -46.05 18.63
N LYS A 190 0.73 -46.04 19.42
CA LYS A 190 0.28 -47.20 20.18
C LYS A 190 -0.91 -47.83 19.47
N GLU A 191 -0.60 -48.57 18.42
CA GLU A 191 -1.55 -49.41 17.69
C GLU A 191 -2.01 -50.55 18.62
N GLY A 192 -3.27 -50.48 19.02
CA GLY A 192 -3.84 -51.32 20.07
C GLY A 192 -5.31 -51.60 19.86
N ARG A 193 -5.57 -52.56 18.96
CA ARG A 193 -6.58 -53.63 19.13
C ARG A 193 -8.06 -53.26 18.92
N SER A 194 -8.57 -53.55 17.71
CA SER A 194 -10.00 -53.82 17.48
C SER A 194 -10.27 -54.51 16.14
N HIS A 195 -10.14 -55.84 16.11
CA HIS A 195 -10.83 -56.78 15.22
C HIS A 195 -11.18 -57.98 16.13
N GLU A 196 -12.37 -58.57 16.20
CA GLU A 196 -13.47 -58.69 15.26
C GLU A 196 -14.70 -59.21 16.06
N ARG A 197 -15.90 -58.66 15.81
CA ARG A 197 -17.16 -59.35 16.17
C ARG A 197 -17.28 -60.57 15.25
N GLN A 198 -17.89 -61.66 15.71
CA GLN A 198 -19.28 -62.02 15.37
C GLN A 198 -19.55 -63.51 15.64
N GLN A 199 -20.72 -63.73 16.22
CA GLN A 199 -21.33 -64.99 16.66
C GLN A 199 -21.53 -65.99 15.51
N ARG A 200 -21.63 -67.29 15.81
CA ARG A 200 -22.83 -68.13 15.54
C ARG A 200 -22.72 -69.53 16.21
N PRO A 201 -23.86 -70.18 16.50
CA PRO A 201 -23.99 -71.36 17.36
C PRO A 201 -24.04 -72.68 16.56
N PHE A 202 -23.80 -73.81 17.23
CA PHE A 202 -24.33 -75.12 16.81
C PHE A 202 -24.69 -75.95 18.06
N ASP A 203 -25.97 -76.30 18.15
CA ASP A 203 -26.57 -77.28 19.07
C ASP A 203 -26.39 -78.70 18.50
N SER A 204 -26.59 -79.73 19.34
CA SER A 204 -26.38 -81.16 19.03
C SER A 204 -27.65 -81.88 18.59
#